data_AF-A0A258K800-F1
#
_entry.id   AF-A0A258K800-F1
#
_cell.length_a   1.000
_cell.length_b   1.000
_cell.length_c   1.000
_cell.angle_alpha   90.00
_cell.angle_beta   90.00
_cell.angle_gamma   90.00
#
_symmetry.space_group_name_H-M   'P 1'
#
loop_
_entity.id
_entity.type
_entity.pdbx_description
1 polymer ?
#
loop_
_entity_poly.entity_id
_entity_poly.type
_entity_poly.pdbx_seq_one_letter_code
_entity_poly.pdbx_strand_id
1 'polypeptide(L)' 'MQTIDFVILAIYAVAIFGLAQWVSRDKGGHEKTSTDYFLASKALPWWAIGASLIAANISAEQIIGMSGSGYAIGLAIA' A
#
# COMPACT_ATOMS: atom_id res chain seq x y z
N MET A 1 15.81 -3.47 -20.28
CA MET A 1 15.60 -4.00 -18.93
C MET A 1 16.92 -4.56 -18.46
N GLN A 2 17.65 -3.80 -17.67
CA GLN A 2 18.96 -4.19 -17.17
C GLN A 2 18.75 -5.23 -16.06
N THR A 3 19.69 -6.15 -15.87
CA THR A 3 19.63 -7.19 -14.82
C THR A 3 19.36 -6.59 -13.42
N ILE A 4 19.80 -5.36 -13.20
CA ILE A 4 19.58 -4.64 -11.94
C ILE A 4 18.11 -4.31 -11.67
N ASP A 5 17.31 -4.06 -12.71
CA ASP A 5 15.86 -3.77 -12.58
C ASP A 5 15.14 -4.99 -11.99
N PHE A 6 15.48 -6.18 -12.50
CA PHE A 6 14.93 -7.45 -12.02
C PHE A 6 15.37 -7.76 -10.58
N VAL A 7 16.62 -7.45 -10.23
CA VAL A 7 17.12 -7.63 -8.86
C VAL A 7 16.36 -6.73 -7.87
N ILE A 8 16.16 -5.46 -8.21
CA ILE A 8 15.42 -4.51 -7.37
C ILE A 8 13.97 -4.99 -7.20
N LEU A 9 13.32 -5.43 -8.28
CA LEU A 9 11.95 -5.95 -8.23
C LEU A 9 11.84 -7.22 -7.39
N ALA A 10 12.79 -8.15 -7.52
CA ALA A 10 12.83 -9.38 -6.73
C ALA A 10 13.01 -9.09 -5.23
N ILE A 11 13.91 -8.18 -4.86
CA ILE A 11 14.12 -7.75 -3.48
C ILE A 11 12.86 -7.11 -2.91
N TYR A 12 12.22 -6.21 -3.67
CA TYR A 12 10.98 -5.55 -3.26
C TYR A 12 9.86 -6.56 -2.99
N ALA A 13 9.66 -7.52 -3.88
CA ALA A 13 8.67 -8.58 -3.72
C ALA A 13 8.94 -9.42 -2.47
N VAL A 14 10.18 -9.89 -2.29
CA VAL A 14 10.58 -10.69 -1.12
C VAL A 14 10.40 -9.91 0.17
N ALA A 15 10.73 -8.61 0.19
CA ALA A 15 10.54 -7.75 1.36
C ALA A 15 9.06 -7.63 1.74
N ILE A 16 8.17 -7.38 0.78
CA ILE A 16 6.72 -7.31 1.03
C ILE A 16 6.18 -8.66 1.51
N PHE A 17 6.52 -9.76 0.84
CA PHE A 17 6.07 -11.09 1.26
C PHE A 17 6.59 -11.46 2.65
N GLY A 18 7.85 -11.13 2.95
CA GLY A 18 8.46 -11.33 4.26
C GLY A 18 7.74 -10.51 5.35
N LEU A 19 7.47 -9.24 5.08
CA LEU A 19 6.76 -8.35 6.00
C LEU A 19 5.31 -8.80 6.20
N ALA A 20 4.60 -9.19 5.13
CA ALA A 20 3.26 -9.73 5.19
C ALA A 20 3.21 -11.04 5.99
N GLN A 21 4.16 -11.96 5.77
CA GLN A 21 4.27 -13.20 6.53
C GLN A 21 4.64 -12.95 7.99
N TRP A 22 5.49 -11.96 8.29
CA TRP A 22 5.87 -11.61 9.65
C TRP A 22 4.73 -10.93 10.43
N VAL A 23 4.04 -9.97 9.81
CA VAL A 23 2.84 -9.31 10.36
C VAL A 23 1.68 -10.30 10.48
N SER A 24 1.51 -11.21 9.51
CA SER A 24 0.49 -12.26 9.55
C SER A 24 0.82 -13.36 10.55
N ARG A 25 2.10 -13.57 10.89
CA ARG A 25 2.56 -14.46 11.96
C ARG A 25 2.44 -13.79 13.33
N ASP A 26 1.30 -13.17 13.55
CA ASP A 26 0.92 -12.75 14.88
C ASP A 26 0.70 -13.99 15.76
N LYS A 27 1.19 -13.89 17.00
CA LYS A 27 1.46 -15.01 17.90
C LYS A 27 0.23 -15.89 18.08
N GLY A 28 0.35 -17.18 17.77
CA GLY A 28 -0.62 -18.19 18.21
C GLY A 28 -0.73 -18.15 19.72
N GLY A 29 -1.82 -17.56 20.24
CA GLY A 29 -2.06 -17.47 21.69
C GLY A 29 -2.87 -16.28 22.17
N HIS A 30 -3.12 -15.24 21.37
CA HIS A 30 -4.07 -14.19 21.75
C HIS A 30 -5.29 -14.26 20.85
N GLU A 31 -6.44 -14.61 21.44
CA GLU A 31 -7.73 -14.33 20.83
C GLU A 31 -7.83 -12.82 20.64
N LYS A 32 -7.43 -12.35 19.44
CA LYS A 32 -7.68 -10.99 18.98
C LYS A 32 -9.18 -10.84 18.76
N THR A 33 -9.91 -10.71 19.86
CA THR A 33 -11.31 -10.33 19.86
C THR A 33 -11.42 -9.02 19.08
N SER A 34 -12.38 -8.91 18.17
CA SER A 34 -12.63 -7.74 17.31
C SER A 34 -12.65 -6.41 18.07
N THR A 35 -12.91 -6.47 19.38
CA THR A 35 -12.87 -5.38 20.35
C THR A 35 -11.48 -4.73 20.48
N ASP A 36 -10.37 -5.47 20.47
CA ASP A 36 -9.01 -4.88 20.63
C ASP A 36 -8.52 -4.14 19.38
N TYR A 37 -8.90 -4.62 18.19
CA TYR A 37 -8.66 -3.90 16.93
C TYR A 37 -9.42 -2.57 16.89
N PHE A 38 -10.63 -2.54 17.45
CA PHE A 38 -11.45 -1.33 17.58
C PHE A 38 -11.00 -0.40 18.72
N LEU A 39 -10.46 -0.92 19.84
CA LEU A 39 -9.91 -0.08 20.91
C LEU A 39 -8.55 0.54 20.54
N ALA A 40 -7.69 -0.18 19.81
CA ALA A 40 -6.47 0.39 19.23
C ALA A 40 -6.77 1.50 18.20
N SER A 41 -7.99 1.51 17.64
CA SER A 41 -8.49 2.55 16.72
C SER A 41 -8.55 3.96 17.33
N LYS A 42 -8.37 4.12 18.65
CA LYS A 42 -8.28 5.44 19.30
C LYS A 42 -6.90 6.08 19.28
N ALA A 43 -5.86 5.36 18.86
CA ALA A 43 -4.46 5.80 18.93
C ALA A 43 -3.76 5.91 17.56
N LEU A 44 -4.44 5.66 16.44
CA LEU A 44 -3.86 5.96 15.14
C LEU A 44 -3.79 7.48 14.97
N PRO A 45 -2.58 8.04 14.74
CA PRO A 45 -2.45 9.48 14.56
C PRO A 45 -3.20 9.93 13.31
N TRP A 46 -3.74 11.14 13.33
CA TRP A 46 -4.59 11.69 12.27
C TRP A 46 -3.94 11.63 10.87
N TRP A 47 -2.62 11.76 10.80
CA TRP A 47 -1.85 11.65 9.55
C TRP A 47 -1.84 10.22 8.98
N ALA A 48 -1.85 9.19 9.83
CA ALA A 48 -1.87 7.79 9.39
C ALA A 48 -3.25 7.43 8.81
N ILE A 49 -4.32 7.93 9.43
CA ILE A 49 -5.69 7.78 8.93
C ILE A 49 -5.83 8.50 7.57
N GLY A 50 -5.35 9.74 7.47
CA GLY A 50 -5.36 10.51 6.21
C GLY A 50 -4.56 9.83 5.10
N ALA A 51 -3.34 9.36 5.39
CA ALA A 51 -2.50 8.65 4.44
C ALA A 51 -3.15 7.33 3.96
N SER A 52 -3.79 6.58 4.87
CA SER A 52 -4.49 5.34 4.53
C SER A 52 -5.71 5.60 3.63
N LEU A 53 -6.47 6.67 3.86
CA LEU A 53 -7.62 7.03 3.02
C LEU A 53 -7.18 7.39 1.59
N ILE A 54 -6.09 8.16 1.45
CA ILE A 54 -5.51 8.50 0.15
C ILE A 54 -4.95 7.25 -0.53
N ALA A 55 -4.17 6.43 0.19
CA ALA A 55 -3.61 5.20 -0.35
C ALA A 55 -4.71 4.21 -0.81
N ALA A 56 -5.84 4.13 -0.11
CA ALA A 56 -6.98 3.30 -0.48
C ALA A 56 -7.77 3.85 -1.69
N ASN A 57 -7.71 5.17 -1.94
CA ASN A 57 -8.35 5.81 -3.09
C ASN A 57 -7.47 5.91 -4.34
N ILE A 58 -6.16 5.67 -4.24
CA ILE A 58 -5.24 5.71 -5.38
C ILE A 58 -5.10 4.30 -5.96
N SER A 59 -5.69 4.09 -7.13
CA SER A 59 -5.47 2.87 -7.91
C SER A 59 -4.31 3.01 -8.89
N ALA A 60 -3.51 1.95 -9.08
CA ALA A 60 -2.46 1.91 -10.11
C ALA A 60 -3.03 2.19 -11.52
N GLU A 61 -4.30 1.82 -11.74
CA GLU A 61 -5.08 2.11 -12.94
C GLU A 61 -5.29 3.61 -13.16
N GLN A 62 -5.53 4.40 -12.11
CA GLN A 62 -5.65 5.86 -12.24
C GLN A 62 -4.31 6.49 -12.62
N ILE A 63 -3.19 6.01 -12.07
CA ILE A 63 -1.86 6.58 -12.39
C ILE A 63 -1.50 6.29 -13.85
N ILE A 64 -1.68 5.05 -14.30
CA ILE A 64 -1.38 4.63 -15.68
C ILE A 64 -2.37 5.26 -16.67
N GLY A 65 -3.66 5.28 -16.31
CA GLY A 65 -4.73 5.87 -17.13
C GLY A 65 -4.65 7.39 -17.27
N MET A 66 -4.36 8.12 -16.19
CA MET A 66 -4.16 9.57 -16.24
C MET A 66 -2.87 9.97 -16.97
N SER A 67 -1.81 9.16 -16.88
CA SER A 67 -0.60 9.35 -17.67
C SER A 67 -0.87 9.12 -19.17
N GLY A 68 -1.71 8.12 -19.49
CA GLY A 68 -2.14 7.82 -20.86
C GLY A 68 -3.07 8.88 -21.45
N SER A 69 -4.04 9.41 -20.67
CA SER A 69 -4.90 10.52 -21.10
C SER A 69 -4.12 11.83 -21.25
N GLY A 70 -3.14 12.08 -20.38
CA GLY A 70 -2.19 13.19 -20.52
C GLY A 70 -1.35 13.13 -21.80
N TYR A 71 -0.93 11.93 -22.22
CA TYR A 71 -0.22 11.71 -23.49
C TYR A 71 -1.14 11.89 -24.72
N ALA A 72 -2.40 11.48 -24.64
CA ALA A 72 -3.35 11.54 -25.76
C ALA A 72 -4.02 12.91 -25.96
N ILE A 73 -4.22 13.69 -24.88
CA ILE A 73 -5.09 14.89 -24.88
C ILE A 73 -4.31 16.16 -24.49
N GLY A 74 -3.12 16.04 -23.89
CA GLY A 74 -2.27 17.17 -23.50
C GLY A 74 -2.77 17.94 -22.27
N LEU A 75 -2.04 19.01 -21.93
CA LEU A 75 -2.14 19.86 -20.72
C LEU A 75 -3.45 20.66 -20.55
N ALA A 76 -4.54 20.27 -21.23
CA ALA A 76 -5.83 20.97 -21.19
C ALA A 76 -6.73 20.56 -20.00
N ILE A 77 -6.26 19.62 -19.17
CA ILE A 77 -6.98 19.09 -17.99
C ILE A 77 -6.06 19.09 -16.74
N ALA A 78 -5.08 19.98 -16.68
CA ALA A 78 -4.26 20.19 -15.47
C ALA A 78 -4.87 21.31 -14.62
#